data_AF-A0A0B3BTQ8-F1
#
_entry.id   AF-A0A0B3BTQ8-F1
#
_cell.length_a   1.000
_cell.length_b   1.000
_cell.length_c   1.000
_cell.angle_alpha   90.00
_cell.angle_beta   90.00
_cell.angle_gamma   90.00
#
_symmetry.space_group_name_H-M   'P 1'
#
loop_
_entity.id
_entity.type
_entity.pdbx_description
1 polymer ?
#
loop_
_entity_poly.entity_id
_entity_poly.type
_entity_poly.pdbx_seq_one_letter_code
_entity_poly.pdbx_strand_id
1 'polypeptide(L)'
;MLRSFACLLSILSPLALADLQPLEEAEMAAVNGQDGISISASIRFNPNPQLTRCPGGCGARVAIRPGQSAGVIAIDNIKGTFSFDGVTLDVVTIDSGFNGEGALFNQDALKLGLRESHFSDVQFTLSGANQVSVSQPELQQTDLLTFHTDGQVQLRGDLYIFPSN
;
A
#
# COMPACT_ATOMS: atom_id res chain seq x y z
N MET A 1 27.59 72.07 -43.65
CA MET A 1 28.52 71.01 -43.20
C MET A 1 28.91 71.30 -41.76
N LEU A 2 28.29 70.61 -40.79
CA LEU A 2 28.65 70.73 -39.37
C LEU A 2 28.28 69.43 -38.61
N ARG A 3 29.33 68.76 -38.14
CA ARG A 3 29.51 68.05 -36.85
C ARG A 3 28.47 67.04 -36.33
N SER A 4 28.94 65.80 -36.29
CA SER A 4 28.99 64.86 -35.15
C SER A 4 28.41 65.35 -33.82
N PHE A 5 27.41 64.62 -33.30
CA PHE A 5 27.13 64.48 -31.88
C PHE A 5 26.52 63.10 -31.63
N ALA A 6 27.34 62.19 -31.11
CA ALA A 6 26.88 61.00 -30.41
C ALA A 6 26.40 61.43 -29.02
N CYS A 7 25.19 61.05 -28.62
CA CYS A 7 24.85 60.86 -27.21
C CYS A 7 23.45 60.27 -27.05
N LEU A 8 23.36 59.31 -26.14
CA LEU A 8 22.18 58.92 -25.36
C LEU A 8 21.01 58.27 -26.12
N LEU A 9 21.11 56.95 -26.32
CA LEU A 9 19.94 56.10 -26.06
C LEU A 9 20.37 54.97 -25.12
N SER A 10 20.40 55.33 -23.85
CA SER A 10 20.58 54.44 -22.72
C SER A 10 19.21 53.91 -22.31
N ILE A 11 19.17 52.60 -21.99
CA ILE A 11 18.32 51.99 -20.95
C ILE A 11 16.85 51.78 -21.33
N LEU A 12 16.49 50.53 -21.62
CA LEU A 12 15.31 49.89 -21.01
C LEU A 12 15.41 48.36 -21.16
N SER A 13 16.35 47.74 -20.46
CA SER A 13 16.26 46.31 -20.15
C SER A 13 15.42 46.17 -18.89
N PRO A 14 14.25 45.50 -18.90
CA PRO A 14 13.56 45.20 -17.67
C PRO A 14 14.44 44.26 -16.85
N LEU A 15 14.85 44.71 -15.67
CA LEU A 15 15.37 43.85 -14.62
C LEU A 15 14.26 42.87 -14.28
N ALA A 16 14.38 41.63 -14.77
CA ALA A 16 13.62 40.52 -14.26
C ALA A 16 14.08 40.28 -12.81
N LEU A 17 13.44 40.97 -11.88
CA LEU A 17 13.45 40.62 -10.46
C LEU A 17 12.65 39.33 -10.34
N ALA A 18 13.33 38.21 -10.57
CA ALA A 18 12.88 36.92 -10.07
C ALA A 18 13.11 36.93 -8.56
N ASP A 19 12.11 37.43 -7.83
CA ASP A 19 12.06 37.27 -6.39
C ASP A 19 11.75 35.79 -6.12
N LEU A 20 12.72 35.06 -5.54
CA LEU A 20 12.47 33.72 -5.02
C LEU A 20 11.60 33.91 -3.77
N GLN A 21 10.28 33.91 -3.95
CA GLN A 21 9.36 33.88 -2.81
C GLN A 21 9.68 32.63 -1.97
N PRO A 22 10.04 32.80 -0.68
CA PRO A 22 10.15 31.67 0.22
C PRO A 22 8.75 31.08 0.37
N LEU A 23 8.58 29.80 0.00
CA LEU A 23 7.36 29.07 0.30
C LEU A 23 7.15 29.09 1.82
N GLU A 24 5.96 29.52 2.22
CA GLU A 24 5.54 29.49 3.61
C GLU A 24 5.54 28.02 4.10
N GLU A 25 5.84 27.80 5.38
CA GLU A 25 5.93 26.45 5.98
C GLU A 25 4.65 25.62 5.76
N ALA A 26 3.49 26.28 5.62
CA ALA A 26 2.20 25.68 5.27
C ALA A 26 2.14 25.19 3.80
N GLU A 27 2.76 25.90 2.86
CA GLU A 27 2.89 25.45 1.46
C GLU A 27 3.95 24.34 1.34
N MET A 28 5.03 24.40 2.14
CA MET A 28 5.99 23.31 2.24
C MET A 28 5.37 22.05 2.89
N ALA A 29 4.42 22.18 3.81
CA ALA A 29 3.66 21.05 4.35
C ALA A 29 2.76 20.40 3.28
N ALA A 30 2.23 21.19 2.35
CA ALA A 30 1.50 20.67 1.20
C ALA A 30 2.43 19.92 0.23
N VAL A 31 3.72 20.26 0.15
CA VAL A 31 4.70 19.61 -0.75
C VAL A 31 5.45 18.45 -0.06
N ASN A 32 5.61 18.47 1.27
CA ASN A 32 6.35 17.45 2.05
C ASN A 32 5.57 16.14 2.31
N GLY A 33 4.40 15.95 1.71
CA GLY A 33 3.58 14.72 1.82
C GLY A 33 3.16 14.09 0.50
N GLN A 34 3.58 14.61 -0.66
CA GLN A 34 2.98 14.24 -1.96
C GLN A 34 3.57 13.00 -2.63
N ASP A 35 4.77 12.57 -2.26
CA ASP A 35 5.39 11.38 -2.85
C ASP A 35 5.26 10.20 -1.89
N GLY A 36 4.01 9.75 -1.73
CA GLY A 36 3.74 8.41 -1.21
C GLY A 36 4.61 7.39 -1.94
N ILE A 37 5.17 6.44 -1.21
CA ILE A 37 6.11 5.46 -1.78
C ILE A 37 5.35 4.62 -2.81
N SER A 38 5.75 4.72 -4.08
CA SER A 38 5.25 3.86 -5.16
C SER A 38 6.07 2.58 -5.23
N ILE A 39 5.46 1.46 -4.87
CA ILE A 39 6.08 0.14 -4.88
C ILE A 39 5.57 -0.65 -6.08
N SER A 40 6.50 -1.11 -6.92
CA SER A 40 6.22 -2.13 -7.92
C SER A 40 7.03 -3.38 -7.60
N ALA A 41 6.36 -4.52 -7.46
CA ALA A 41 6.97 -5.77 -7.03
C ALA A 41 6.19 -6.97 -7.57
N SER A 42 6.89 -8.06 -7.87
CA SER A 42 6.27 -9.35 -8.17
C SER A 42 6.79 -10.39 -7.18
N ILE A 43 5.86 -11.08 -6.53
CA ILE A 43 6.14 -12.09 -5.51
C ILE A 43 5.45 -13.38 -5.93
N ARG A 44 6.23 -14.47 -6.02
CA ARG A 44 5.69 -15.79 -6.33
C ARG A 44 5.82 -16.71 -5.12
N PHE A 45 4.69 -17.23 -4.67
CA PHE A 45 4.62 -18.22 -3.61
C PHE A 45 4.50 -19.61 -4.20
N ASN A 46 5.60 -20.35 -4.17
CA ASN A 46 5.63 -21.74 -4.60
C ASN A 46 5.34 -22.68 -3.41
N PRO A 47 4.58 -23.77 -3.63
CA PRO A 47 4.36 -24.77 -2.59
C PRO A 47 5.69 -25.39 -2.16
N ASN A 48 5.88 -25.55 -0.84
CA ASN A 48 6.95 -26.35 -0.30
C ASN A 48 6.49 -27.81 -0.15
N PRO A 49 7.03 -28.76 -0.93
CA PRO A 49 6.61 -30.16 -0.90
C PRO A 49 6.96 -30.88 0.42
N GLN A 50 7.88 -30.32 1.22
CA GLN A 50 8.21 -30.88 2.54
C GLN A 50 7.09 -30.65 3.57
N LEU A 51 6.19 -29.70 3.32
CA LEU A 51 5.04 -29.42 4.18
C LEU A 51 3.84 -30.27 3.74
N THR A 52 3.67 -31.43 4.37
CA THR A 52 2.70 -32.46 3.97
C THR A 52 1.26 -32.22 4.43
N ARG A 53 0.99 -31.13 5.17
CA ARG A 53 -0.37 -30.74 5.57
C ARG A 53 -1.28 -30.48 4.37
N CYS A 54 -0.72 -30.04 3.25
CA CYS A 54 -1.44 -29.71 2.03
C CYS A 54 -1.08 -30.71 0.92
N PRO A 55 -2.03 -31.20 0.11
CA PRO A 55 -1.73 -32.02 -1.06
C PRO A 55 -0.77 -31.29 -2.01
N GLY A 56 0.33 -31.95 -2.39
CA GLY A 56 1.37 -31.37 -3.26
C GLY A 56 2.25 -30.30 -2.61
N GLY A 57 2.17 -30.13 -1.28
CA GLY A 57 2.94 -29.13 -0.54
C GLY A 57 2.13 -27.88 -0.18
N CYS A 58 2.49 -27.24 0.93
CA CYS A 58 1.83 -26.02 1.40
C CYS A 58 2.49 -24.75 0.86
N GLY A 59 1.66 -23.74 0.58
CA GLY A 59 2.10 -22.38 0.30
C GLY A 59 2.59 -21.62 1.54
N ALA A 60 2.74 -20.30 1.40
CA ALA A 60 3.09 -19.43 2.52
C ALA A 60 1.91 -19.28 3.50
N ARG A 61 2.22 -18.85 4.73
CA ARG A 61 1.23 -18.63 5.79
C ARG A 61 1.50 -17.30 6.48
N VAL A 62 0.43 -16.54 6.71
CA VAL A 62 0.41 -15.40 7.62
C VAL A 62 -0.59 -15.73 8.72
N ALA A 63 -0.16 -15.64 9.98
CA ALA A 63 -1.01 -15.97 11.11
C ALA A 63 -0.89 -14.89 12.18
N ILE A 64 -2.03 -14.47 12.71
CA ILE A 64 -2.15 -13.43 13.73
C ILE A 64 -2.90 -13.97 14.94
N ARG A 65 -2.46 -13.58 16.13
CA ARG A 65 -3.18 -13.80 17.38
C ARG A 65 -3.82 -12.47 17.78
N PRO A 66 -5.15 -12.32 17.66
CA PRO A 66 -5.82 -11.10 18.08
C PRO A 66 -5.67 -10.91 19.59
N GLY A 67 -4.98 -9.84 20.02
CA GLY A 67 -4.74 -9.54 21.44
C GLY A 67 -4.17 -10.73 22.23
N GLN A 68 -4.77 -11.01 23.39
CA GLN A 68 -4.45 -12.15 24.26
C GLN A 68 -5.35 -13.37 24.00
N SER A 69 -5.97 -13.49 22.82
CA SER A 69 -6.87 -14.60 22.52
C SER A 69 -6.17 -15.95 22.50
N ALA A 70 -6.89 -17.01 22.86
CA ALA A 70 -6.39 -18.38 22.78
C ALA A 70 -6.26 -18.88 21.34
N GLY A 71 -7.12 -18.40 20.43
CA GLY A 71 -7.13 -18.75 19.02
C GLY A 71 -6.22 -17.88 18.14
N VAL A 72 -6.01 -18.35 16.92
CA VAL A 72 -5.22 -17.70 15.88
C VAL A 72 -6.07 -17.63 14.62
N ILE A 73 -6.01 -16.50 13.92
CA ILE A 73 -6.57 -16.36 12.57
C ILE A 73 -5.39 -16.48 11.61
N ALA A 74 -5.50 -17.37 10.62
CA ALA A 74 -4.45 -17.58 9.64
C ALA A 74 -4.99 -17.48 8.22
N ILE A 75 -4.24 -16.78 7.37
CA ILE A 75 -4.30 -16.93 5.91
C ILE A 75 -3.21 -17.94 5.57
N ASP A 76 -3.61 -19.19 5.38
CA ASP A 76 -2.74 -20.31 5.13
C ASP A 76 -2.72 -20.68 3.64
N ASN A 77 -1.72 -21.47 3.27
CA ASN A 77 -1.59 -22.07 1.95
C ASN A 77 -1.63 -21.05 0.79
N ILE A 78 -1.04 -19.87 1.00
CA ILE A 78 -0.90 -18.81 -0.01
C ILE A 78 0.01 -19.28 -1.13
N LYS A 79 -0.53 -19.39 -2.34
CA LYS A 79 0.16 -19.80 -3.57
C LYS A 79 -0.18 -18.87 -4.71
N GLY A 80 0.65 -18.93 -5.75
CA GLY A 80 0.44 -18.17 -6.99
C GLY A 80 1.40 -17.00 -7.10
N THR A 81 1.13 -16.13 -8.06
CA THR A 81 1.96 -14.95 -8.34
C THR A 81 1.16 -13.70 -8.03
N PHE A 82 1.73 -12.81 -7.22
CA PHE A 82 1.16 -11.53 -6.86
C PHE A 82 2.06 -10.43 -7.41
N SER A 83 1.56 -9.68 -8.38
CA SER A 83 2.29 -8.56 -8.99
C SER A 83 1.57 -7.26 -8.70
N PHE A 84 2.36 -6.26 -8.33
CA PHE A 84 1.93 -4.94 -7.96
C PHE A 84 2.67 -3.96 -8.86
N ASP A 85 1.95 -3.08 -9.52
CA ASP A 85 2.53 -1.94 -10.23
C ASP A 85 1.90 -0.63 -9.73
N GLY A 86 2.71 0.17 -9.05
CA GLY A 86 2.29 1.46 -8.50
C GLY A 86 1.37 1.33 -7.30
N VAL A 87 1.77 0.53 -6.30
CA VAL A 87 1.13 0.56 -4.99
C VAL A 87 1.63 1.77 -4.22
N THR A 88 0.73 2.65 -3.79
CA THR A 88 1.08 3.78 -2.93
C THR A 88 0.75 3.49 -1.47
N LEU A 89 1.60 3.97 -0.57
CA LEU A 89 1.36 3.94 0.87
C LEU A 89 1.22 5.37 1.38
N ASP A 90 0.12 5.65 2.06
CA ASP A 90 -0.20 6.97 2.59
C ASP A 90 -0.87 6.87 3.96
N VAL A 91 -0.73 7.91 4.79
CA VAL A 91 -1.47 8.07 6.05
C VAL A 91 -2.48 9.18 5.84
N VAL A 92 -3.75 8.84 5.93
CA VAL A 92 -4.85 9.78 5.67
C VAL A 92 -5.72 9.93 6.91
N THR A 93 -6.11 11.14 7.24
CA THR A 93 -7.12 11.39 8.25
C THR A 93 -8.50 11.10 7.67
N ILE A 94 -9.26 10.23 8.32
CA ILE A 94 -10.64 9.93 7.97
C ILE A 94 -11.55 10.61 9.00
N ASP A 95 -12.09 11.76 8.61
CA ASP A 95 -13.01 12.60 9.40
C ASP A 95 -14.42 12.70 8.76
N SER A 96 -14.60 12.06 7.61
CA SER A 96 -15.80 12.15 6.78
C SER A 96 -15.90 10.95 5.82
N GLY A 97 -17.01 10.79 5.09
CA GLY A 97 -17.24 9.64 4.21
C GLY A 97 -17.75 8.39 4.93
N PHE A 98 -17.66 7.23 4.27
CA PHE A 98 -18.11 5.93 4.80
C PHE A 98 -19.55 5.95 5.35
N ASN A 99 -20.48 6.54 4.60
CA ASN A 99 -21.88 6.72 5.01
C ASN A 99 -22.05 7.47 6.36
N GLY A 100 -21.14 8.39 6.66
CA GLY A 100 -21.13 9.19 7.89
C GLY A 100 -20.25 8.62 9.01
N GLU A 101 -19.77 7.39 8.89
CA GLU A 101 -18.94 6.74 9.90
C GLU A 101 -17.56 7.38 10.02
N GLY A 102 -17.06 8.02 8.95
CA GLY A 102 -15.76 8.72 9.01
C GLY A 102 -15.72 9.81 10.07
N ALA A 103 -16.83 10.53 10.28
CA ALA A 103 -16.94 11.56 11.31
C ALA A 103 -16.93 10.97 12.73
N LEU A 104 -17.37 9.72 12.90
CA LEU A 104 -17.29 9.01 14.18
C LEU A 104 -15.89 8.45 14.43
N PHE A 105 -15.19 8.02 13.38
CA PHE A 105 -13.82 7.53 13.47
C PHE A 105 -12.83 8.66 13.80
N ASN A 106 -12.85 9.73 13.00
CA ASN A 106 -12.07 10.97 13.15
C ASN A 106 -10.60 10.75 13.59
N GLN A 107 -9.92 9.85 12.88
CA GLN A 107 -8.58 9.37 13.19
C GLN A 107 -7.80 9.09 11.90
N ASP A 108 -6.50 8.87 12.05
CA ASP A 108 -5.64 8.49 10.94
C ASP A 108 -5.80 7.01 10.59
N ALA A 109 -5.79 6.71 9.30
CA ALA A 109 -5.78 5.37 8.73
C ALA A 109 -4.66 5.23 7.72
N LEU A 110 -4.15 4.01 7.57
CA LEU A 110 -3.17 3.69 6.54
C LEU A 110 -3.91 3.37 5.24
N LYS A 111 -3.67 4.15 4.21
CA LYS A 111 -4.20 3.97 2.86
C LYS A 111 -3.16 3.28 1.98
N LEU A 112 -3.58 2.18 1.37
CA LEU A 112 -2.87 1.47 0.32
C LEU A 112 -3.59 1.71 -1.01
N GLY A 113 -3.03 2.55 -1.86
CA GLY A 113 -3.55 2.77 -3.21
C GLY A 113 -3.05 1.69 -4.15
N LEU A 114 -3.94 0.90 -4.73
CA LEU A 114 -3.64 -0.15 -5.69
C LEU A 114 -3.96 0.35 -7.10
N ARG A 115 -2.95 0.84 -7.83
CA ARG A 115 -3.14 1.30 -9.22
C ARG A 115 -3.40 0.13 -10.16
N GLU A 116 -2.47 -0.82 -10.18
CA GLU A 116 -2.57 -2.01 -11.02
C GLU A 116 -1.94 -3.21 -10.32
N SER A 117 -2.78 -4.06 -9.72
CA SER A 117 -2.34 -5.34 -9.14
C SER A 117 -2.85 -6.50 -9.98
N HIS A 118 -1.97 -7.46 -10.28
CA HIS A 118 -2.27 -8.65 -11.08
C HIS A 118 -1.89 -9.91 -10.33
N PHE A 119 -2.86 -10.78 -10.10
CA PHE A 119 -2.70 -12.02 -9.38
C PHE A 119 -2.96 -13.21 -10.32
N SER A 120 -1.99 -14.10 -10.45
CA SER A 120 -2.07 -15.28 -11.33
C SER A 120 -2.12 -16.55 -10.52
N ASP A 121 -3.10 -17.40 -10.81
CA ASP A 121 -3.20 -18.77 -10.29
C ASP A 121 -3.09 -18.81 -8.76
N VAL A 122 -3.85 -17.91 -8.12
CA VAL A 122 -3.79 -17.69 -6.69
C VAL A 122 -4.70 -18.65 -5.94
N GLN A 123 -4.15 -19.19 -4.86
CA GLN A 123 -4.89 -19.94 -3.84
C GLN A 123 -4.51 -19.40 -2.47
N PHE A 124 -5.50 -19.26 -1.58
CA PHE A 124 -5.26 -19.10 -0.15
C PHE A 124 -6.46 -19.61 0.64
N THR A 125 -6.23 -19.93 1.91
CA THR A 125 -7.26 -20.44 2.81
C THR A 125 -7.28 -19.60 4.08
N LEU A 126 -8.42 -18.96 4.35
CA LEU A 126 -8.69 -18.37 5.65
C LEU A 126 -9.07 -19.47 6.63
N SER A 127 -8.45 -19.48 7.80
CA SER A 127 -8.60 -20.53 8.80
C SER A 127 -8.51 -20.00 10.23
N GLY A 128 -9.17 -20.71 11.15
CA GLY A 128 -8.94 -20.58 12.58
C GLY A 128 -7.99 -21.68 13.06
N ALA A 129 -7.03 -21.36 13.91
CA ALA A 129 -6.06 -22.32 14.45
C ALA A 129 -5.83 -22.13 15.96
N ASN A 130 -5.30 -23.15 16.62
CA ASN A 130 -4.89 -23.07 18.04
C ASN A 130 -3.50 -22.43 18.22
N GLN A 131 -2.70 -22.31 17.16
CA GLN A 131 -1.31 -21.84 17.23
C GLN A 131 -0.84 -21.10 15.96
N VAL A 132 0.16 -20.24 16.13
CA VAL A 132 0.73 -19.41 15.05
C VAL A 132 1.66 -20.24 14.17
N SER A 133 2.53 -21.03 14.80
CA SER A 133 3.54 -21.82 14.10
C SER A 133 2.98 -23.14 13.58
N VAL A 134 3.38 -23.48 12.36
CA VAL A 134 3.11 -24.77 11.72
C VAL A 134 4.15 -25.85 12.05
N SER A 135 5.24 -25.49 12.73
CA SER A 135 6.31 -26.44 13.10
C SER A 135 6.10 -27.13 14.44
N GLN A 136 5.15 -26.65 15.26
CA GLN A 136 4.86 -27.25 16.55
C GLN A 136 3.94 -28.47 16.36
N PRO A 137 4.23 -29.59 17.04
CA PRO A 137 3.29 -30.71 17.07
C PRO A 137 1.92 -30.23 17.58
N GLU A 138 0.83 -30.91 17.18
CA GLU A 138 -0.54 -30.62 17.62
C GLU A 138 -1.21 -29.35 17.04
N LEU A 139 -0.77 -28.87 15.87
CA LEU A 139 -1.53 -27.88 15.11
C LEU A 139 -2.95 -28.40 14.84
N GLN A 140 -3.95 -27.73 15.39
CA GLN A 140 -5.35 -27.90 15.05
C GLN A 140 -5.80 -26.66 14.30
N GLN A 141 -6.27 -26.86 13.07
CA GLN A 141 -6.73 -25.81 12.19
C GLN A 141 -8.07 -26.23 11.57
N THR A 142 -8.97 -25.26 11.48
CA THR A 142 -10.24 -25.37 10.78
C THR A 142 -10.24 -24.35 9.66
N ASP A 143 -10.35 -24.85 8.43
CA ASP A 143 -10.47 -24.01 7.26
C ASP A 143 -11.89 -23.41 7.21
N LEU A 144 -11.97 -22.09 7.09
CA LEU A 144 -13.22 -21.33 7.07
C LEU A 144 -13.65 -21.00 5.65
N LEU A 145 -12.68 -20.59 4.82
CA LEU A 145 -12.91 -20.23 3.43
C LEU A 145 -11.64 -20.52 2.65
N THR A 146 -11.78 -21.19 1.50
CA THR A 146 -10.69 -21.30 0.53
C THR A 146 -11.06 -20.52 -0.72
N PHE A 147 -10.17 -19.61 -1.11
CA PHE A 147 -10.23 -18.92 -2.39
C PHE A 147 -9.24 -19.57 -3.34
N HIS A 148 -9.68 -19.82 -4.58
CA HIS A 148 -8.86 -20.39 -5.64
C HIS A 148 -9.29 -19.79 -6.98
N THR A 149 -8.31 -19.47 -7.82
CA THR A 149 -8.53 -19.01 -9.19
C THR A 149 -7.52 -19.65 -10.13
N ASP A 150 -8.00 -20.14 -11.27
CA ASP A 150 -7.18 -20.64 -12.38
C ASP A 150 -7.17 -19.57 -13.49
N GLY A 151 -6.32 -18.55 -13.33
CA GLY A 151 -6.29 -17.38 -14.22
C GLY A 151 -5.80 -16.10 -13.56
N GLN A 152 -6.01 -14.97 -14.25
CA GLN A 152 -5.61 -13.64 -13.80
C GLN A 152 -6.75 -12.93 -13.08
N VAL A 153 -6.46 -12.37 -11.90
CA VAL A 153 -7.32 -11.43 -11.19
C VAL A 153 -6.62 -10.08 -11.19
N GLN A 154 -7.32 -9.04 -11.62
CA GLN A 154 -6.84 -7.66 -11.56
C GLN A 154 -7.54 -6.91 -10.45
N LEU A 155 -6.78 -6.26 -9.58
CA LEU A 155 -7.30 -5.40 -8.50
C LEU A 155 -6.84 -3.96 -8.70
N ARG A 156 -7.80 -3.03 -8.52
CA ARG A 156 -7.61 -1.59 -8.54
C ARG A 156 -8.46 -0.93 -7.45
N GLY A 157 -7.97 0.15 -6.86
CA GLY A 157 -8.69 0.93 -5.84
C GLY A 157 -7.88 1.10 -4.56
N ASP A 158 -8.53 1.50 -3.48
CA ASP A 158 -7.87 1.82 -2.22
C ASP A 158 -8.24 0.79 -1.14
N LEU A 159 -7.24 0.30 -0.42
CA LEU A 159 -7.41 -0.48 0.81
C LEU A 159 -7.07 0.40 2.00
N TYR A 160 -8.01 0.54 2.93
CA TYR A 160 -7.83 1.30 4.16
C TYR A 160 -7.63 0.33 5.33
N ILE A 161 -6.56 0.53 6.09
CA ILE A 161 -6.27 -0.20 7.33
C ILE A 161 -6.49 0.75 8.49
N PHE A 162 -7.51 0.44 9.28
CA PHE A 162 -7.90 1.21 10.46
C PHE A 162 -7.19 0.62 11.68
N PRO A 163 -6.28 1.36 12.33
CA PRO A 163 -5.68 0.91 13.57
C PRO A 163 -6.78 0.79 14.65
N SER A 164 -6.74 -0.31 15.41
CA SER A 164 -7.53 -0.44 16.63
C SER A 164 -6.67 -0.03 17.82
N ASN A 165 -7.09 1.02 18.53
CA ASN A 165 -6.48 1.46 19.78
C ASN A 165 -6.66 0.42 20.90
#